data_AF-A0A1S2P4R1-F1
#
_entry.id   AF-A0A1S2P4R1-F1
#
_cell.length_a   1.000
_cell.length_b   1.000
_cell.length_c   1.000
_cell.angle_alpha   90.00
_cell.angle_beta   90.00
_cell.angle_gamma   90.00
#
_symmetry.space_group_name_H-M   'P 1'
#
loop_
_entity.id
_entity.type
_entity.pdbx_description
1 polymer ?
#
loop_
_entity_poly.entity_id
_entity_poly.type
_entity_poly.pdbx_seq_one_letter_code
_entity_poly.pdbx_strand_id
1 'polypeptide(L)'
;MYAHSDRLPTSPAIPQGIVTPPPWGVNRMAPYPTMAPGYAAAVLDPDTQTAVFFDKAGQVMEMPGHGTSTGTTPSTGTSPDGNGTTQDSDTGSDSDQ
;
A
#
# COMPACT_ATOMS: atom_id res chain seq x y z
N MET A 1 -14.93 14.89 -19.01
CA MET A 1 -15.58 15.44 -17.79
C MET A 1 -16.62 14.43 -17.32
N TYR A 2 -16.41 13.80 -16.17
CA TYR A 2 -17.36 12.84 -15.62
C TYR A 2 -18.48 13.58 -14.90
N ALA A 3 -19.63 13.73 -15.57
CA ALA A 3 -20.85 14.17 -14.91
C ALA A 3 -21.17 13.20 -13.76
N HIS A 4 -21.48 13.73 -12.56
CA HIS A 4 -21.94 13.00 -11.36
C HIS A 4 -20.88 12.48 -10.38
N SER A 5 -19.62 12.93 -10.46
CA SER A 5 -18.57 12.55 -9.48
C SER A 5 -18.81 13.10 -8.07
N ASP A 6 -19.73 14.05 -7.93
CA ASP A 6 -20.17 14.73 -6.72
C ASP A 6 -21.30 14.01 -5.97
N ARG A 7 -21.88 12.93 -6.53
CA ARG A 7 -22.95 12.17 -5.88
C ARG A 7 -22.39 10.95 -5.16
N LEU A 8 -21.79 11.16 -3.99
CA LEU A 8 -21.63 10.08 -3.04
C LEU A 8 -23.01 9.78 -2.42
N PRO A 9 -23.47 8.52 -2.36
CA PRO A 9 -24.70 8.18 -1.67
C PRO A 9 -24.55 8.54 -0.19
N THR A 10 -25.17 9.65 0.24
CA THR A 10 -25.12 10.16 1.62
C THR A 10 -26.14 9.50 2.54
N SER A 11 -27.03 8.66 2.00
CA SER A 11 -28.03 7.94 2.77
C SER A 11 -27.65 6.47 2.94
N PRO A 12 -27.96 5.85 4.09
CA PRO A 12 -27.88 4.40 4.22
C PRO A 12 -28.68 3.76 3.09
N ALA A 13 -28.10 2.73 2.45
CA ALA A 13 -28.85 1.97 1.46
C ALA A 13 -30.14 1.45 2.11
N ILE A 14 -31.30 1.82 1.55
CA ILE A 14 -32.57 1.22 1.95
C ILE A 14 -32.43 -0.28 1.68
N PRO A 15 -32.65 -1.18 2.65
CA PRO A 15 -32.53 -2.62 2.42
C PRO A 15 -33.56 -3.05 1.37
N GLN A 16 -33.15 -3.17 0.11
CA GLN A 16 -34.00 -3.61 -1.01
C GLN A 16 -34.23 -5.14 -1.00
N GLY A 17 -33.81 -5.85 0.05
CA GLY A 17 -33.81 -7.31 0.10
C GLY A 17 -32.77 -7.98 -0.82
N ILE A 18 -31.98 -7.18 -1.56
CA ILE A 18 -30.92 -7.65 -2.45
C ILE A 18 -29.62 -7.66 -1.66
N VAL A 19 -29.00 -8.83 -1.54
CA VAL A 19 -27.65 -8.96 -1.00
C VAL A 19 -26.67 -8.48 -2.07
N THR A 20 -26.05 -7.31 -1.86
CA THR A 20 -24.94 -6.88 -2.71
C THR A 20 -23.77 -7.83 -2.46
N PRO A 21 -23.31 -8.60 -3.46
CA PRO A 21 -22.14 -9.44 -3.29
C PRO A 21 -20.93 -8.54 -3.00
N PRO A 22 -19.97 -9.00 -2.17
CA PRO A 22 -18.74 -8.25 -1.96
C PRO A 22 -18.05 -7.98 -3.30
N PRO A 23 -17.45 -6.79 -3.50
CA PRO A 23 -16.71 -6.50 -4.72
C PRO A 23 -15.68 -7.60 -5.00
N TRP A 24 -15.61 -8.08 -6.24
CA TRP A 24 -14.79 -9.23 -6.62
C TRP A 24 -13.31 -9.07 -6.24
N GLY A 25 -12.81 -7.83 -6.20
CA GLY A 25 -11.43 -7.51 -5.82
C GLY A 25 -11.10 -7.78 -4.35
N VAL A 26 -12.09 -7.78 -3.44
CA VAL A 26 -11.86 -8.02 -1.99
C VAL A 26 -11.31 -9.43 -1.75
N ASN A 27 -11.79 -10.41 -2.50
CA ASN A 27 -11.30 -11.80 -2.40
C ASN A 27 -9.87 -11.98 -2.94
N ARG A 28 -9.31 -10.96 -3.60
CA ARG A 28 -7.94 -10.97 -4.13
C ARG A 28 -6.97 -10.09 -3.32
N MET A 29 -7.45 -9.40 -2.29
CA MET A 29 -6.59 -8.64 -1.39
C MET A 29 -5.83 -9.61 -0.48
N ALA A 30 -4.50 -9.47 -0.44
CA ALA A 30 -3.68 -10.07 0.59
C ALA A 30 -3.38 -9.03 1.68
N PRO A 31 -3.15 -9.45 2.94
CA PRO A 31 -2.60 -8.56 3.94
C PRO A 31 -1.34 -7.89 3.40
N TYR A 32 -1.26 -6.57 3.55
CA TYR A 32 -0.02 -5.87 3.22
C TYR A 32 1.09 -6.47 4.11
N PRO A 33 2.23 -6.90 3.53
CA PRO A 33 3.29 -7.48 4.33
C PRO A 33 3.73 -6.46 5.37
N THR A 34 3.43 -6.74 6.64
CA THR A 34 3.84 -5.90 7.75
C THR A 34 5.32 -6.16 7.98
N MET A 35 6.18 -5.42 7.30
CA MET A 35 7.54 -5.25 7.75
C MET A 35 7.49 -4.26 8.90
N ALA A 36 7.51 -4.75 10.14
CA ALA A 36 7.84 -3.85 11.24
C ALA A 36 9.22 -3.23 10.93
N PRO A 37 9.39 -1.91 11.10
CA PRO A 37 10.72 -1.32 11.00
C PRO A 37 11.67 -2.07 11.93
N GLY A 38 12.91 -2.30 11.49
CA GLY A 38 13.91 -2.96 12.34
C GLY A 38 14.24 -2.18 13.62
N TYR A 39 13.88 -0.89 13.68
CA TYR A 39 14.06 0.01 14.81
C TYR A 39 12.75 0.25 15.58
N ALA A 40 12.85 0.57 16.88
CA ALA A 40 11.72 0.89 17.75
C ALA A 40 11.39 2.38 17.79
N ALA A 41 12.40 3.24 17.66
CA ALA A 41 12.26 4.69 17.59
C ALA A 41 13.34 5.31 16.69
N ALA A 42 13.02 6.46 16.11
CA ALA A 42 13.96 7.32 15.40
C ALA A 42 13.81 8.75 15.91
N VAL A 43 14.92 9.40 16.24
CA VAL A 43 14.96 10.78 16.75
C VAL A 43 15.92 11.61 15.90
N LEU A 44 15.60 12.88 15.69
CA LEU A 44 16.49 13.80 15.00
C LEU A 44 17.55 14.35 15.96
N ASP A 45 18.82 14.20 15.61
CA ASP A 45 19.92 14.89 16.28
C ASP A 45 19.81 16.39 15.96
N PRO A 46 19.68 17.28 16.96
CA PRO A 46 19.49 18.70 16.72
C PRO A 46 20.72 19.38 16.10
N ASP A 47 21.92 18.87 16.33
CA ASP A 47 23.18 19.49 15.87
C ASP A 47 23.48 19.08 14.43
N THR A 48 23.31 17.81 14.10
CA THR A 48 23.65 17.26 12.77
C THR A 48 22.45 17.20 11.83
N GLN A 49 21.22 17.30 12.36
CA GLN A 49 19.99 17.06 11.62
C GLN A 49 19.94 15.68 10.97
N THR A 50 20.59 14.68 11.59
CA THR A 50 20.56 13.28 11.14
C THR A 50 19.67 12.43 12.05
N ALA A 51 19.07 11.38 11.49
CA ALA A 51 18.27 10.43 12.28
C ALA A 51 19.17 9.51 13.11
N VAL A 52 18.83 9.32 14.39
CA VAL A 52 19.42 8.33 15.30
C VAL A 52 18.35 7.28 15.61
N PHE A 53 18.68 6.02 15.34
CA PHE A 53 17.76 4.89 15.49
C PHE A 53 18.03 4.14 16.78
N PHE A 54 16.96 3.71 17.45
CA PHE A 54 17.02 2.96 18.70
C PHE A 54 16.33 1.61 18.58
N ASP A 55 16.94 0.58 19.16
CA ASP A 55 16.29 -0.70 19.35
C ASP A 55 15.25 -0.67 20.49
N LYS A 56 14.59 -1.81 20.76
CA LYS A 56 13.58 -1.90 21.83
C LYS A 56 14.17 -1.75 23.24
N ALA A 57 15.48 -1.90 23.40
CA ALA A 57 16.20 -1.67 24.65
C ALA A 57 16.73 -0.23 24.76
N GLY A 58 16.47 0.63 23.77
CA GLY A 58 16.95 2.01 23.73
C GLY A 58 18.43 2.14 23.37
N GLN A 59 19.05 1.09 22.82
CA GLN A 59 20.43 1.18 22.32
C GLN A 59 20.44 1.77 20.92
N VAL A 60 21.44 2.62 20.65
CA VAL A 60 21.65 3.15 19.30
C VAL A 60 21.98 1.99 18.37
N MET A 61 21.33 1.96 17.21
CA MET A 61 21.60 0.98 16.16
C MET A 61 21.78 1.66 14.81
N GLU A 62 22.52 0.99 13.93
CA GLU A 62 22.59 1.36 12.52
C GLU A 62 21.24 1.10 11.84
N MET A 63 20.83 2.03 10.97
CA MET A 63 19.63 1.85 10.16
C MET A 63 19.77 0.55 9.34
N PRO A 64 18.79 -0.37 9.37
CA PRO A 64 18.77 -1.48 8.45
C PRO A 64 18.90 -0.93 7.03
N GLY A 65 19.88 -1.43 6.26
CA GLY A 65 20.25 -0.86 4.97
C GLY A 65 19.03 -0.53 4.13
N HIS A 66 19.02 0.66 3.52
CA HIS A 66 17.94 1.07 2.63
C HIS A 66 17.85 0.02 1.53
N GLY A 67 16.79 -0.79 1.55
CA GLY A 67 16.49 -1.71 0.47
C GLY A 67 16.27 -0.86 -0.77
N THR A 68 17.25 -0.83 -1.67
CA THR A 68 17.09 -0.26 -3.01
C THR A 68 15.81 -0.84 -3.59
N SER A 69 14.88 0.03 -3.99
CA SER A 69 13.54 -0.27 -4.49
C SER A 69 13.40 -1.70 -5.01
N THR A 70 12.93 -2.62 -4.15
CA THR A 70 12.52 -3.93 -4.65
C THR A 70 11.16 -3.70 -5.29
N GLY A 71 11.16 -3.54 -6.61
CA GLY A 71 9.94 -3.42 -7.39
C GLY A 71 9.10 -4.68 -7.21
N THR A 72 8.18 -4.66 -6.25
CA THR A 72 7.15 -5.68 -6.14
C THR A 72 6.06 -5.29 -7.13
N THR A 73 6.23 -5.68 -8.39
CA THR A 73 5.18 -5.58 -9.42
C THR A 73 4.44 -6.91 -9.49
N PRO A 74 3.45 -7.18 -8.63
CA PRO A 74 2.57 -8.32 -8.83
C PRO A 74 1.84 -8.11 -10.16
N SER A 75 1.80 -9.13 -11.01
CA SER A 75 1.01 -9.05 -12.24
C SER A 75 -0.46 -8.84 -11.88
N THR A 76 -1.02 -7.71 -12.30
CA THR A 76 -2.45 -7.41 -12.18
C THR A 76 -3.17 -7.83 -13.45
N GLY A 77 -4.04 -8.84 -13.34
CA GLY A 77 -4.90 -9.27 -14.42
C GLY A 77 -6.17 -8.42 -14.51
N THR A 78 -6.23 -7.43 -15.39
CA THR A 78 -7.38 -6.53 -15.59
C THR A 78 -8.16 -6.95 -16.84
N SER A 79 -8.94 -8.04 -16.74
CA SER A 79 -9.88 -8.41 -17.79
C SER A 79 -11.27 -7.88 -17.45
N PRO A 80 -12.05 -7.34 -18.41
CA PRO A 80 -13.43 -6.92 -18.18
C PRO A 80 -14.32 -8.01 -17.58
N ASP A 81 -13.96 -9.28 -17.79
CA ASP A 81 -14.64 -10.48 -17.28
C ASP A 81 -13.93 -11.11 -16.06
N GLY A 82 -12.83 -10.54 -15.57
CA GLY A 82 -12.06 -11.04 -14.43
C GLY A 82 -11.26 -12.34 -14.69
N ASN A 83 -11.20 -12.83 -15.94
CA ASN A 83 -10.58 -14.11 -16.34
C ASN A 83 -9.04 -14.14 -16.14
N GLY A 84 -8.42 -13.02 -15.77
CA GLY A 84 -6.98 -12.98 -15.42
C GLY A 84 -6.02 -13.25 -16.58
N THR A 85 -6.54 -13.46 -17.80
CA THR A 85 -5.76 -13.73 -19.01
C THR A 85 -5.17 -12.47 -19.65
N THR A 86 -5.69 -11.29 -19.33
CA THR A 86 -5.11 -10.01 -19.71
C THR A 86 -4.25 -9.51 -18.56
N GLN A 87 -2.93 -9.62 -18.70
CA GLN A 87 -1.99 -9.01 -17.75
C GLN A 87 -1.70 -7.58 -18.23
N ASP A 88 -1.99 -6.60 -17.39
CA ASP A 88 -1.47 -5.25 -17.61
C ASP A 88 -0.03 -5.20 -17.09
N SER A 89 0.87 -4.59 -17.87
CA SER A 89 2.28 -4.44 -17.54
C SER A 89 2.54 -3.00 -17.13
N ASP A 90 1.98 -2.57 -16.01
CA ASP A 90 2.34 -1.30 -15.38
C ASP A 90 3.70 -1.47 -14.68
N THR A 91 4.78 -1.48 -15.47
CA THR A 91 6.16 -1.51 -14.95
C THR A 91 6.73 -0.10 -14.96
N GLY A 92 6.81 0.52 -13.79
CA GLY A 92 7.55 1.75 -13.57
C GLY A 92 8.34 1.65 -12.26
N SER A 93 9.66 1.80 -12.35
CA SER A 93 10.54 1.99 -11.19
C SER A 93 11.20 3.36 -11.32
N ASP A 94 11.16 4.17 -10.27
CA ASP A 94 12.03 5.33 -10.15
C ASP A 94 13.49 4.85 -9.99
N SER A 95 14.43 5.57 -10.58
CA SER A 95 15.85 5.16 -10.64
C SER A 95 16.81 6.30 -10.27
N ASP A 96 16.32 7.38 -9.72
CA ASP A 96 17.12 8.47 -9.20
C ASP A 96 17.41 8.27 -7.70
N GLN A 97 18.61 7.75 -7.45
CA GLN A 97 19.35 7.90 -6.20
C GLN A 97 20.06 9.26 -6.19
#